data_AF-A0A854CHA3-F1
#
_entry.id   AF-A0A854CHA3-F1
#
_cell.length_a   1.000
_cell.length_b   1.000
_cell.length_c   1.000
_cell.angle_alpha   90.00
_cell.angle_beta   90.00
_cell.angle_gamma   90.00
#
_symmetry.space_group_name_H-M   'P 1'
#
loop_
_entity.id
_entity.type
_entity.pdbx_description
1 polymer ?
#
loop_
_entity_poly.entity_id
_entity_poly.type
_entity_poly.pdbx_seq_one_letter_code
_entity_poly.pdbx_strand_id
1 'polypeptide(L)'
;MTATIQPVASDFTYFGKAPPRRYFVLAAERLAMLVSEIRRLAPDDTITIMGHSQGTLITLLAQAMLADRRQRCADCLILVDSPYSLLEPKGEEQTTQAKLRTLINIVNAVTTKPYARPSLSELQVGQPGYGGRTGHGWTPSQGTRLDAEGKQIVFAERDNRGKVYLYFCPQDTTVALDQVQGIGTYGVPDTVHVAWKRKFYSTERTASLPAMDALKDMRFHQRMWTKLLRGGKPVAVGLPPRHIPLRMEDEARYPGGGVAPATTLSQTPLPQEGRYI
;
A
#
# COMPACT_ATOMS: atom_id res chain seq x y z
N MET A 1 -7.41 40.90 -2.50
CA MET A 1 -5.98 40.63 -2.78
C MET A 1 -5.91 39.64 -3.93
N THR A 2 -5.57 40.14 -5.10
CA THR A 2 -5.39 39.39 -6.35
C THR A 2 -4.15 38.51 -6.23
N ALA A 3 -4.34 37.19 -6.31
CA ALA A 3 -3.23 36.25 -6.30
C ALA A 3 -2.45 36.38 -7.61
N THR A 4 -1.20 36.82 -7.52
CA THR A 4 -0.26 36.87 -8.62
C THR A 4 0.03 35.43 -9.06
N ILE A 5 -0.45 35.06 -10.25
CA ILE A 5 -0.13 33.79 -10.89
C ILE A 5 1.37 33.84 -11.20
N GLN A 6 2.15 32.87 -10.70
CA GLN A 6 3.55 32.74 -11.09
C GLN A 6 3.64 32.63 -12.62
N PRO A 7 4.52 33.39 -13.29
CA PRO A 7 4.74 33.21 -14.71
C PRO A 7 5.38 31.83 -14.91
N VAL A 8 4.54 30.88 -15.33
CA VAL A 8 4.96 29.57 -15.80
C VAL A 8 5.71 29.80 -17.12
N ALA A 9 6.84 29.12 -17.34
CA ALA A 9 7.67 29.32 -18.53
C ALA A 9 6.85 29.26 -19.84
N SER A 10 7.32 29.93 -20.90
CA SER A 10 6.59 30.10 -22.17
C SER A 10 6.20 28.79 -22.88
N ASP A 11 6.76 27.66 -22.47
CA ASP A 11 6.73 26.40 -23.21
C ASP A 11 5.92 25.29 -22.51
N PHE A 12 4.98 25.65 -21.63
CA PHE A 12 4.06 24.68 -21.04
C PHE A 12 2.81 24.49 -21.88
N THR A 13 2.73 23.33 -22.55
CA THR A 13 1.49 22.88 -23.21
C THR A 13 0.44 22.55 -22.16
N TYR A 14 -0.67 23.28 -22.16
CA TYR A 14 -1.84 22.90 -21.36
C TYR A 14 -2.36 21.54 -21.83
N PHE A 15 -2.17 20.49 -21.01
CA PHE A 15 -2.59 19.12 -21.31
C PHE A 15 -4.12 18.88 -21.31
N GLY A 16 -4.93 19.94 -21.27
CA GLY A 16 -6.40 19.83 -21.25
C GLY A 16 -6.98 19.59 -19.86
N LYS A 17 -8.32 19.61 -19.77
CA LYS A 17 -9.02 19.10 -18.59
C LYS A 17 -8.92 17.58 -18.62
N ALA A 18 -8.50 16.97 -17.52
CA ALA A 18 -8.49 15.51 -17.39
C ALA A 18 -9.92 14.96 -17.66
N PRO A 19 -10.05 13.85 -18.40
CA PRO A 19 -11.36 13.25 -18.64
C PRO A 19 -12.01 12.81 -17.32
N PRO A 20 -13.35 12.65 -17.28
CA PRO A 20 -14.03 12.12 -16.11
C PRO A 20 -13.39 10.80 -15.67
N ARG A 21 -12.99 10.73 -14.39
CA ARG A 21 -12.28 9.58 -13.79
C ARG A 21 -13.16 8.34 -13.62
N ARG A 22 -14.32 8.26 -14.27
CA ARG A 22 -15.23 7.10 -14.24
C ARG A 22 -14.56 5.81 -14.71
N TYR A 23 -13.52 5.92 -15.56
CA TYR A 23 -12.75 4.77 -16.02
C TYR A 23 -12.12 3.97 -14.87
N PHE A 24 -11.74 4.63 -13.76
CA PHE A 24 -11.22 3.97 -12.56
C PHE A 24 -12.26 3.08 -11.90
N VAL A 25 -13.49 3.57 -11.81
CA VAL A 25 -14.61 2.83 -11.22
C VAL A 25 -14.93 1.62 -12.09
N LEU A 26 -14.96 1.79 -13.42
CA LEU A 26 -15.16 0.67 -14.35
C LEU A 26 -14.02 -0.36 -14.31
N ALA A 27 -12.77 0.09 -14.10
CA ALA A 27 -11.64 -0.83 -13.93
C ALA A 27 -11.75 -1.63 -12.63
N ALA A 28 -12.12 -0.98 -11.52
CA ALA A 28 -12.36 -1.65 -10.25
C ALA A 28 -13.54 -2.63 -10.32
N GLU A 29 -14.61 -2.25 -11.02
CA GLU A 29 -15.77 -3.10 -11.29
C GLU A 29 -15.36 -4.39 -12.04
N ARG A 30 -14.58 -4.24 -13.11
CA ARG A 30 -14.07 -5.38 -13.89
C ARG A 30 -13.18 -6.28 -13.05
N LEU A 31 -12.34 -5.72 -12.18
CA LEU A 31 -11.51 -6.50 -11.27
C LEU A 31 -12.34 -7.25 -10.23
N ALA A 32 -13.37 -6.61 -9.65
CA ALA A 32 -14.31 -7.26 -8.74
C ALA A 32 -15.06 -8.41 -9.45
N MET A 33 -15.55 -8.17 -10.67
CA MET A 33 -16.19 -9.21 -11.49
C MET A 33 -15.26 -10.38 -11.79
N LEU A 34 -13.99 -10.11 -12.12
CA LEU A 34 -12.99 -11.15 -12.35
C LEU A 34 -12.81 -12.02 -11.10
N VAL A 35 -12.68 -11.41 -9.92
CA VAL A 35 -12.59 -12.16 -8.65
C VAL A 35 -13.83 -13.03 -8.46
N SER A 36 -15.02 -12.49 -8.66
CA SER A 36 -16.28 -13.23 -8.51
C SER A 36 -16.42 -14.38 -9.50
N GLU A 37 -16.00 -14.21 -10.75
CA GLU A 37 -15.99 -15.28 -11.75
C GLU A 37 -14.99 -16.39 -11.42
N ILE A 38 -13.79 -16.03 -10.94
CA ILE A 38 -12.83 -17.03 -10.43
C ILE A 38 -13.48 -17.81 -9.29
N ARG A 39 -14.15 -17.16 -8.33
CA ARG A 39 -14.85 -17.87 -7.24
C ARG A 39 -16.00 -18.74 -7.71
N ARG A 40 -16.69 -18.35 -8.78
CA ARG A 40 -17.80 -19.14 -9.36
C ARG A 40 -17.29 -20.45 -9.98
N LEU A 41 -16.12 -20.42 -10.61
CA LEU A 41 -15.52 -21.59 -11.27
C LEU A 41 -14.63 -22.42 -10.33
N ALA A 42 -13.90 -21.76 -9.44
CA ALA A 42 -12.93 -22.33 -8.53
C ALA A 42 -13.11 -21.72 -7.12
N PRO A 43 -14.14 -22.17 -6.36
CA PRO A 43 -14.51 -21.56 -5.08
C PRO A 43 -13.45 -21.71 -3.99
N ASP A 44 -12.47 -22.61 -4.15
CA ASP A 44 -11.41 -22.86 -3.17
C ASP A 44 -10.03 -22.34 -3.59
N ASP A 45 -9.82 -21.96 -4.86
CA ASP A 45 -8.50 -21.49 -5.31
C ASP A 45 -8.12 -20.16 -4.67
N THR A 46 -6.86 -19.92 -4.33
CA THR A 46 -6.45 -18.66 -3.71
C THR A 46 -6.21 -17.55 -4.74
N ILE A 47 -6.59 -16.32 -4.43
CA ILE A 47 -6.40 -15.15 -5.29
C ILE A 47 -5.48 -14.16 -4.58
N THR A 48 -4.33 -13.89 -5.20
CA THR A 48 -3.44 -12.78 -4.81
C THR A 48 -3.51 -11.69 -5.87
N ILE A 49 -3.73 -10.45 -5.44
CA ILE A 49 -3.72 -9.28 -6.34
C ILE A 49 -2.51 -8.42 -5.98
N MET A 50 -1.63 -8.22 -6.96
CA MET A 50 -0.52 -7.26 -6.87
C MET A 50 -0.87 -6.01 -7.67
N GLY A 51 -1.09 -4.89 -6.98
CA GLY A 51 -1.28 -3.59 -7.58
C GLY A 51 -0.03 -2.74 -7.46
N HIS A 52 0.32 -2.00 -8.50
CA HIS A 52 1.39 -1.01 -8.49
C HIS A 52 0.84 0.37 -8.84
N SER A 53 1.29 1.40 -8.12
CA SER A 53 0.87 2.78 -8.33
C SER A 53 -0.65 2.90 -8.45
N GLN A 54 -1.17 3.46 -9.52
CA GLN A 54 -2.59 3.58 -9.82
C GLN A 54 -3.41 2.27 -9.63
N GLY A 55 -2.80 1.12 -9.91
CA GLY A 55 -3.42 -0.20 -9.73
C GLY A 55 -3.78 -0.51 -8.29
N THR A 56 -3.11 0.09 -7.30
CA THR A 56 -3.46 -0.11 -5.88
C THR A 56 -4.84 0.47 -5.55
N LEU A 57 -5.18 1.63 -6.11
CA LEU A 57 -6.49 2.27 -5.93
C LEU A 57 -7.60 1.42 -6.56
N ILE A 58 -7.35 0.87 -7.75
CA ILE A 58 -8.26 -0.04 -8.45
C ILE A 58 -8.49 -1.30 -7.60
N THR A 59 -7.43 -1.89 -7.08
CA THR A 59 -7.47 -3.07 -6.21
C THR A 59 -8.27 -2.81 -4.93
N LEU A 60 -7.99 -1.71 -4.22
CA LEU A 60 -8.70 -1.32 -3.00
C LEU A 60 -10.20 -1.10 -3.26
N LEU A 61 -10.54 -0.37 -4.33
CA LEU A 61 -11.94 -0.14 -4.70
C LEU A 61 -12.67 -1.44 -5.10
N ALA A 62 -11.99 -2.33 -5.82
CA ALA A 62 -12.56 -3.63 -6.17
C ALA A 62 -12.89 -4.47 -4.92
N GLN A 63 -12.02 -4.47 -3.90
CA GLN A 63 -12.31 -5.15 -2.63
C GLN A 63 -13.47 -4.49 -1.88
N ALA A 64 -13.57 -3.16 -1.89
CA ALA A 64 -14.71 -2.45 -1.33
C ALA A 64 -16.03 -2.86 -2.02
N MET A 65 -16.05 -2.96 -3.35
CA MET A 65 -17.21 -3.41 -4.13
C MET A 65 -17.60 -4.86 -3.82
N LEU A 66 -16.63 -5.76 -3.69
CA LEU A 66 -16.87 -7.15 -3.29
C LEU A 66 -17.49 -7.22 -1.89
N ALA A 67 -16.93 -6.46 -0.93
CA ALA A 67 -17.44 -6.40 0.43
C ALA A 67 -18.88 -5.86 0.48
N ASP A 68 -19.19 -4.81 -0.29
CA ASP A 68 -20.54 -4.23 -0.42
C ASP A 68 -21.55 -5.25 -0.96
N ARG A 69 -21.14 -6.07 -1.95
CA ARG A 69 -21.91 -7.19 -2.50
C ARG A 69 -21.97 -8.41 -1.59
N ARG A 70 -21.31 -8.38 -0.42
CA ARG A 70 -21.14 -9.53 0.48
C ARG A 70 -20.46 -10.72 -0.21
N GLN A 71 -19.60 -10.46 -1.19
CA GLN A 71 -18.78 -11.44 -1.89
C GLN A 71 -17.40 -11.54 -1.24
N ARG A 72 -16.77 -12.72 -1.37
CA ARG A 72 -15.45 -12.95 -0.79
C ARG A 72 -14.38 -12.14 -1.53
N CYS A 73 -13.61 -11.37 -0.77
CA CYS A 73 -12.46 -10.63 -1.28
C CYS A 73 -11.35 -11.57 -1.81
N ALA A 74 -10.34 -10.98 -2.45
CA ALA A 74 -9.06 -11.65 -2.70
C ALA A 74 -8.43 -12.08 -1.37
N ASP A 75 -7.64 -13.16 -1.40
CA ASP A 75 -7.02 -13.72 -0.21
C ASP A 75 -5.79 -12.92 0.23
N CYS A 76 -5.08 -12.31 -0.73
CA CYS A 76 -3.90 -11.50 -0.45
C CYS A 76 -3.86 -10.27 -1.35
N LEU A 77 -3.55 -9.11 -0.76
CA LEU A 77 -3.23 -7.90 -1.50
C LEU A 77 -1.77 -7.54 -1.34
N ILE A 78 -1.11 -7.21 -2.44
CA ILE A 78 0.23 -6.63 -2.46
C ILE A 78 0.11 -5.25 -3.14
N LEU A 79 0.21 -4.20 -2.33
CA LEU A 79 0.13 -2.81 -2.76
C LEU A 79 1.54 -2.26 -2.87
N VAL A 80 1.95 -1.87 -4.07
CA VAL A 80 3.30 -1.35 -4.32
C VAL A 80 3.20 0.10 -4.74
N ASP A 81 3.94 0.98 -4.08
CA ASP A 81 4.07 2.40 -4.42
C ASP A 81 2.70 3.10 -4.57
N SER A 82 1.80 2.82 -3.61
CA SER A 82 0.42 3.26 -3.64
C SER A 82 0.27 4.79 -3.57
N PRO A 83 -0.43 5.46 -4.51
CA PRO A 83 -0.77 6.88 -4.40
C PRO A 83 -1.91 7.15 -3.43
N TYR A 84 -2.44 6.14 -2.73
CA TYR A 84 -3.46 6.34 -1.70
C TYR A 84 -2.91 7.23 -0.59
N SER A 85 -3.59 8.33 -0.30
CA SER A 85 -3.13 9.33 0.67
C SER A 85 -3.97 9.30 1.94
N LEU A 86 -3.30 9.43 3.08
CA LEU A 86 -3.93 9.62 4.39
C LEU A 86 -3.92 11.10 4.84
N LEU A 87 -3.49 12.02 3.98
CA LEU A 87 -3.41 13.46 4.30
C LEU A 87 -4.43 14.25 3.48
N GLU A 88 -4.72 15.49 3.84
CA GLU A 88 -5.63 16.37 3.08
C GLU A 88 -4.83 17.41 2.26
N PRO A 89 -4.23 17.04 1.11
CA PRO A 89 -3.55 18.02 0.26
C PRO A 89 -4.53 19.08 -0.23
N LYS A 90 -4.01 20.26 -0.61
CA LYS A 90 -4.84 21.39 -1.04
C LYS A 90 -5.74 21.02 -2.22
N GLY A 91 -7.06 21.06 -2.03
CA GLY A 91 -8.04 20.69 -3.05
C GLY A 91 -8.60 19.27 -2.91
N GLU A 92 -8.15 18.52 -1.90
CA GLU A 92 -8.78 17.27 -1.48
C GLU A 92 -10.19 17.54 -0.93
N GLU A 93 -11.15 16.71 -1.34
CA GLU A 93 -12.54 16.79 -0.88
C GLU A 93 -12.82 15.79 0.26
N GLN A 94 -11.97 14.75 0.39
CA GLN A 94 -12.10 13.69 1.38
C GLN A 94 -11.22 13.92 2.60
N THR A 95 -11.82 13.85 3.79
CA THR A 95 -11.07 14.04 5.04
C THR A 95 -10.08 12.89 5.31
N THR A 96 -8.98 13.18 6.00
CA THR A 96 -8.01 12.22 6.54
C THR A 96 -8.74 11.11 7.31
N GLN A 97 -9.72 11.49 8.14
CA GLN A 97 -10.52 10.52 8.89
C GLN A 97 -11.29 9.57 7.97
N ALA A 98 -11.96 10.09 6.93
CA ALA A 98 -12.71 9.27 5.98
C ALA A 98 -11.79 8.34 5.17
N LYS A 99 -10.62 8.82 4.77
CA LYS A 99 -9.62 8.02 4.04
C LYS A 99 -9.00 6.95 4.92
N LEU A 100 -8.63 7.27 6.15
CA LEU A 100 -8.14 6.26 7.09
C LEU A 100 -9.20 5.19 7.36
N ARG A 101 -10.45 5.60 7.62
CA ARG A 101 -11.57 4.67 7.86
C ARG A 101 -11.83 3.77 6.67
N THR A 102 -11.79 4.32 5.46
CA THR A 102 -11.94 3.56 4.21
C THR A 102 -10.86 2.49 4.09
N LEU A 103 -9.58 2.85 4.30
CA LEU A 103 -8.47 1.90 4.24
C LEU A 103 -8.64 0.78 5.27
N ILE A 104 -8.92 1.12 6.53
CA ILE A 104 -9.15 0.15 7.61
C ILE A 104 -10.30 -0.80 7.25
N ASN A 105 -11.43 -0.28 6.76
CA ASN A 105 -12.58 -1.11 6.41
C ASN A 105 -12.27 -2.11 5.29
N ILE A 106 -11.51 -1.67 4.27
CA ILE A 106 -11.09 -2.55 3.16
C ILE A 106 -10.12 -3.62 3.65
N VAL A 107 -9.12 -3.23 4.45
CA VAL A 107 -8.19 -4.19 5.07
C VAL A 107 -8.97 -5.21 5.89
N ASN A 108 -9.91 -4.76 6.73
CA ASN A 108 -10.76 -5.65 7.53
C ASN A 108 -11.52 -6.65 6.66
N ALA A 109 -12.14 -6.19 5.58
CA ALA A 109 -12.90 -7.05 4.66
C ALA A 109 -12.04 -8.17 4.05
N VAL A 110 -10.76 -7.90 3.81
CA VAL A 110 -9.79 -8.90 3.30
C VAL A 110 -9.31 -9.83 4.42
N THR A 111 -9.06 -9.32 5.62
CA THR A 111 -8.24 -10.03 6.62
C THR A 111 -9.01 -10.69 7.76
N THR A 112 -10.26 -10.28 8.05
CA THR A 112 -11.01 -10.82 9.23
C THR A 112 -11.30 -12.32 9.12
N LYS A 113 -11.55 -12.82 7.90
CA LYS A 113 -11.94 -14.22 7.67
C LYS A 113 -11.07 -14.86 6.58
N PRO A 114 -9.79 -15.17 6.87
CA PRO A 114 -8.93 -15.88 5.92
C PRO A 114 -9.58 -17.20 5.49
N TYR A 115 -9.63 -17.46 4.18
CA TYR A 115 -10.27 -18.66 3.68
C TYR A 115 -9.38 -19.89 3.93
N ALA A 116 -9.88 -20.91 4.64
CA ALA A 116 -9.04 -22.02 5.09
C ALA A 116 -8.87 -23.14 4.04
N ARG A 117 -9.60 -23.11 2.93
CA ARG A 117 -9.56 -24.15 1.89
C ARG A 117 -8.80 -23.70 0.63
N PRO A 118 -8.15 -24.64 -0.08
CA PRO A 118 -7.80 -25.97 0.41
C PRO A 118 -6.85 -25.85 1.61
N SER A 119 -6.88 -26.81 2.52
CA SER A 119 -5.88 -26.86 3.60
C SER A 119 -4.47 -26.93 2.99
N LEU A 120 -3.47 -26.44 3.72
CA LEU A 120 -2.09 -26.51 3.23
C LEU A 120 -1.64 -27.95 2.98
N SER A 121 -2.14 -28.90 3.77
CA SER A 121 -1.86 -30.33 3.57
C SER A 121 -2.35 -30.81 2.20
N GLU A 122 -3.54 -30.42 1.75
CA GLU A 122 -4.07 -30.79 0.43
C GLU A 122 -3.26 -30.20 -0.74
N LEU A 123 -2.46 -29.15 -0.49
CA LEU A 123 -1.59 -28.54 -1.49
C LEU A 123 -0.28 -29.29 -1.69
N GLN A 124 0.08 -30.23 -0.80
CA GLN A 124 1.36 -30.92 -0.87
C GLN A 124 1.43 -31.88 -2.06
N VAL A 125 2.63 -32.02 -2.66
CA VAL A 125 2.88 -32.98 -3.73
C VAL A 125 2.44 -34.39 -3.32
N GLY A 126 1.72 -35.06 -4.22
CA GLY A 126 1.22 -36.43 -4.02
C GLY A 126 -0.18 -36.51 -3.42
N GLN A 127 -0.77 -35.38 -3.00
CA GLN A 127 -2.13 -35.36 -2.47
C GLN A 127 -3.20 -35.38 -3.58
N PRO A 128 -4.37 -36.00 -3.35
CA PRO A 128 -5.48 -35.94 -4.28
C PRO A 128 -5.86 -34.49 -4.60
N GLY A 129 -5.95 -34.14 -5.88
CA GLY A 129 -6.28 -32.78 -6.29
C GLY A 129 -5.15 -31.76 -6.15
N TYR A 130 -3.91 -32.18 -5.84
CA TYR A 130 -2.69 -31.35 -5.74
C TYR A 130 -2.56 -30.34 -6.91
N GLY A 131 -2.79 -30.79 -8.15
CA GLY A 131 -2.92 -29.91 -9.32
C GLY A 131 -1.67 -29.08 -9.66
N GLY A 132 -0.48 -29.47 -9.19
CA GLY A 132 0.76 -28.75 -9.50
C GLY A 132 1.03 -27.50 -8.63
N ARG A 133 0.31 -27.33 -7.52
CA ARG A 133 0.29 -26.06 -6.77
C ARG A 133 1.56 -25.75 -5.95
N THR A 134 2.40 -26.73 -5.62
CA THR A 134 3.59 -26.56 -4.76
C THR A 134 4.73 -27.50 -5.13
N GLY A 135 6.00 -27.09 -5.06
CA GLY A 135 7.12 -27.97 -5.42
C GLY A 135 7.36 -29.18 -4.48
N HIS A 136 8.15 -30.16 -4.93
CA HIS A 136 8.53 -31.36 -4.16
C HIS A 136 9.17 -31.08 -2.80
N GLY A 137 9.86 -29.94 -2.67
CA GLY A 137 10.51 -29.52 -1.45
C GLY A 137 9.61 -28.72 -0.50
N TRP A 138 8.30 -28.69 -0.73
CA TRP A 138 7.32 -27.92 0.04
C TRP A 138 6.46 -28.81 0.93
N THR A 139 6.19 -28.33 2.14
CA THR A 139 5.27 -28.91 3.12
C THR A 139 4.38 -27.81 3.71
N PRO A 140 3.32 -28.16 4.45
CA PRO A 140 2.46 -27.18 5.13
C PRO A 140 3.17 -26.26 6.14
N SER A 141 4.41 -26.55 6.52
CA SER A 141 5.19 -25.78 7.50
C SER A 141 6.44 -25.11 6.94
N GLN A 142 6.99 -25.61 5.83
CA GLN A 142 8.24 -25.12 5.26
C GLN A 142 8.39 -25.45 3.77
N GLY A 143 9.25 -24.71 3.09
CA GLY A 143 9.68 -25.01 1.73
C GLY A 143 11.19 -25.00 1.61
N THR A 144 11.69 -25.56 0.51
CA THR A 144 13.10 -25.48 0.12
C THR A 144 13.25 -24.84 -1.25
N ARG A 145 14.32 -24.09 -1.42
CA ARG A 145 14.72 -23.51 -2.72
C ARG A 145 16.24 -23.37 -2.76
N LEU A 146 16.79 -23.12 -3.93
CA LEU A 146 18.19 -22.74 -4.07
C LEU A 146 18.35 -21.24 -3.78
N ASP A 147 19.43 -20.87 -3.11
CA ASP A 147 19.89 -19.48 -3.05
C ASP A 147 20.62 -19.07 -4.34
N ALA A 148 21.18 -17.85 -4.37
CA ALA A 148 21.86 -17.32 -5.55
C ALA A 148 23.13 -18.11 -5.90
N GLU A 149 23.71 -18.79 -4.91
CA GLU A 149 24.92 -19.61 -5.02
C GLU A 149 24.59 -21.09 -5.33
N GLY A 150 23.31 -21.42 -5.53
CA GLY A 150 22.87 -22.79 -5.84
C GLY A 150 22.83 -23.71 -4.62
N LYS A 151 22.95 -23.20 -3.39
CA LYS A 151 22.83 -23.97 -2.16
C LYS A 151 21.37 -24.07 -1.75
N GLN A 152 20.96 -25.27 -1.31
CA GLN A 152 19.61 -25.47 -0.81
C GLN A 152 19.42 -24.78 0.55
N ILE A 153 18.38 -23.96 0.63
CA ILE A 153 17.95 -23.27 1.85
C ILE A 153 16.51 -23.65 2.20
N VAL A 154 16.23 -23.72 3.50
CA VAL A 154 14.88 -23.95 4.05
C VAL A 154 14.26 -22.61 4.44
N PHE A 155 12.99 -22.42 4.12
CA PHE A 155 12.21 -21.26 4.56
C PHE A 155 10.89 -21.71 5.16
N ALA A 156 10.41 -21.00 6.18
CA ALA A 156 9.09 -21.25 6.75
C ALA A 156 7.98 -20.97 5.72
N GLU A 157 6.95 -21.82 5.69
CA GLU A 157 5.81 -21.63 4.81
C GLU A 157 5.07 -20.32 5.16
N ARG A 158 4.61 -19.62 4.12
CA ARG A 158 3.91 -18.34 4.25
C ARG A 158 2.54 -18.42 3.62
N ASP A 159 1.58 -18.94 4.39
CA ASP A 159 0.17 -18.83 4.02
C ASP A 159 -0.23 -17.36 3.96
N ASN A 160 -0.44 -16.86 2.74
CA ASN A 160 -0.75 -15.45 2.49
C ASN A 160 -2.24 -15.12 2.61
N ARG A 161 -3.10 -16.09 2.95
CA ARG A 161 -4.53 -15.86 3.05
C ARG A 161 -4.89 -14.87 4.16
N GLY A 162 -5.81 -13.97 3.85
CA GLY A 162 -6.23 -12.86 4.68
C GLY A 162 -5.09 -11.94 5.08
N LYS A 163 -4.23 -11.55 4.13
CA LYS A 163 -3.12 -10.60 4.39
C LYS A 163 -3.12 -9.44 3.40
N VAL A 164 -2.66 -8.29 3.87
CA VAL A 164 -2.41 -7.11 3.03
C VAL A 164 -0.97 -6.67 3.26
N TYR A 165 -0.23 -6.47 2.18
CA TYR A 165 1.14 -5.98 2.19
C TYR A 165 1.21 -4.62 1.50
N LEU A 166 1.80 -3.64 2.15
CA LEU A 166 2.22 -2.38 1.54
C LEU A 166 3.74 -2.41 1.34
N TYR A 167 4.19 -2.36 0.09
CA TYR A 167 5.56 -2.05 -0.26
C TYR A 167 5.64 -0.57 -0.63
N PHE A 168 6.54 0.15 0.03
CA PHE A 168 6.72 1.59 -0.17
C PHE A 168 8.19 1.93 -0.32
N CYS A 169 8.49 2.99 -1.05
CA CYS A 169 9.83 3.43 -1.39
C CYS A 169 9.97 4.94 -1.15
N PRO A 170 10.72 5.39 -0.12
CA PRO A 170 10.93 6.82 0.13
C PRO A 170 11.60 7.56 -1.02
N GLN A 171 12.28 6.84 -1.91
CA GLN A 171 12.88 7.36 -3.13
C GLN A 171 11.92 7.45 -4.30
N ASP A 172 10.79 6.74 -4.28
CA ASP A 172 9.77 6.90 -5.31
C ASP A 172 9.04 8.22 -5.07
N THR A 173 9.43 9.21 -5.86
CA THR A 173 8.87 10.56 -5.79
C THR A 173 7.63 10.76 -6.67
N THR A 174 7.25 9.74 -7.45
CA THR A 174 6.07 9.78 -8.32
C THR A 174 4.80 10.00 -7.51
N VAL A 175 4.70 9.34 -6.35
CA VAL A 175 3.57 9.48 -5.44
C VAL A 175 3.87 10.40 -4.24
N ALA A 176 5.04 11.02 -4.20
CA ALA A 176 5.46 11.98 -3.17
C ALA A 176 4.99 13.41 -3.44
N LEU A 177 4.44 13.68 -4.64
CA LEU A 177 3.95 14.99 -5.06
C LEU A 177 3.05 15.62 -3.99
N ASP A 178 3.14 16.94 -3.79
CA ASP A 178 2.37 17.65 -2.75
C ASP A 178 0.84 17.50 -2.88
N GLN A 179 0.36 17.19 -4.09
CA GLN A 179 -1.06 16.95 -4.38
C GLN A 179 -1.48 15.48 -4.22
N VAL A 180 -0.52 14.57 -4.00
CA VAL A 180 -0.75 13.13 -3.85
C VAL A 180 -0.40 12.71 -2.43
N GLN A 181 0.86 12.83 -2.03
CA GLN A 181 1.35 12.41 -0.71
C GLN A 181 0.96 10.96 -0.35
N GLY A 182 1.23 10.04 -1.28
CA GLY A 182 0.82 8.64 -1.17
C GLY A 182 1.58 7.85 -0.12
N ILE A 183 0.91 6.88 0.50
CA ILE A 183 1.53 5.89 1.40
C ILE A 183 2.58 5.01 0.69
N GLY A 184 2.66 5.06 -0.63
CA GLY A 184 3.70 4.43 -1.45
C GLY A 184 5.08 5.08 -1.32
N THR A 185 5.16 6.36 -0.94
CA THR A 185 6.45 7.00 -0.62
C THR A 185 6.73 6.88 0.88
N TYR A 186 5.72 7.14 1.71
CA TYR A 186 5.92 7.41 3.13
C TYR A 186 5.56 6.25 4.06
N GLY A 187 4.96 5.18 3.53
CA GLY A 187 4.31 4.16 4.35
C GLY A 187 3.07 4.72 5.07
N VAL A 188 2.48 3.90 5.93
CA VAL A 188 1.45 4.34 6.88
C VAL A 188 2.13 4.77 8.18
N PRO A 189 1.92 6.00 8.67
CA PRO A 189 2.43 6.42 9.98
C PRO A 189 1.64 5.75 11.11
N ASP A 190 2.19 5.72 12.33
CA ASP A 190 1.52 5.15 13.50
C ASP A 190 0.18 5.82 13.79
N THR A 191 0.18 7.15 13.69
CA THR A 191 -1.01 7.97 13.84
C THR A 191 -1.08 9.03 12.75
N VAL A 192 -2.29 9.55 12.51
CA VAL A 192 -2.52 10.70 11.63
C VAL A 192 -3.24 11.80 12.40
N HIS A 193 -2.82 13.04 12.18
CA HIS A 193 -3.46 14.21 12.78
C HIS A 193 -4.64 14.67 11.93
N VAL A 194 -5.75 14.96 12.59
CA VAL A 194 -6.96 15.51 11.96
C VAL A 194 -7.35 16.81 12.63
N ALA A 195 -7.90 17.72 11.84
CA ALA A 195 -8.46 18.97 12.33
C ALA A 195 -9.89 19.12 11.81
N TRP A 196 -10.84 19.34 12.71
CA TRP A 196 -12.24 19.56 12.36
C TRP A 196 -12.57 21.04 12.48
N LYS A 197 -12.86 21.67 11.34
CA LYS A 197 -13.40 23.02 11.29
C LYS A 197 -14.92 22.96 11.34
N ARG A 198 -15.51 23.33 12.47
CA ARG A 198 -16.96 23.52 12.54
C ARG A 198 -17.31 24.86 11.91
N LYS A 199 -18.19 24.86 10.91
CA LYS A 199 -18.60 26.04 10.13
C LYS A 199 -19.16 27.20 10.99
N PHE A 200 -19.53 26.94 12.25
CA PHE A 200 -20.20 27.88 13.14
C PHE A 200 -19.47 28.17 14.47
N TYR A 201 -18.31 27.56 14.74
CA TYR A 201 -17.53 27.81 15.97
C TYR A 201 -16.06 28.07 15.60
N SER A 202 -15.46 29.11 16.21
CA SER A 202 -14.11 29.57 15.89
C SER A 202 -12.99 28.62 16.34
N THR A 203 -13.28 27.69 17.25
CA THR A 203 -12.26 26.79 17.80
C THR A 203 -12.10 25.54 16.94
N GLU A 204 -10.96 25.45 16.27
CA GLU A 204 -10.50 24.24 15.60
C GLU A 204 -10.28 23.14 16.66
N ARG A 205 -10.89 21.97 16.44
CA ARG A 205 -10.60 20.78 17.24
C ARG A 205 -9.61 19.92 16.49
N THR A 206 -8.58 19.47 17.17
CA THR A 206 -7.59 18.54 16.61
C THR A 206 -7.63 17.21 17.35
N ALA A 207 -7.33 16.12 16.66
CA ALA A 207 -7.05 14.84 17.30
C ALA A 207 -5.97 14.06 16.55
N SER A 208 -5.45 13.04 17.23
CA SER A 208 -4.62 12.01 16.63
C SER A 208 -5.46 10.73 16.48
N LEU A 209 -5.50 10.17 15.28
CA LEU A 209 -6.21 8.93 14.97
C LEU A 209 -5.20 7.78 14.78
N PRO A 210 -5.49 6.56 15.29
CA PRO A 210 -4.61 5.42 15.11
C PRO A 210 -4.62 4.94 13.66
N ALA A 211 -3.48 5.01 12.99
CA ALA A 211 -3.31 4.60 11.60
C ALA A 211 -2.63 3.23 11.53
N MET A 212 -1.31 3.15 11.45
CA MET A 212 -0.60 1.87 11.51
C MET A 212 -0.87 1.17 12.85
N ASP A 213 -1.10 1.93 13.94
CA ASP A 213 -1.50 1.37 15.23
C ASP A 213 -2.85 0.63 15.21
N ALA A 214 -3.76 0.98 14.29
CA ALA A 214 -4.99 0.22 14.08
C ALA A 214 -4.77 -0.97 13.13
N LEU A 215 -3.94 -0.80 12.11
CA LEU A 215 -3.74 -1.80 11.05
C LEU A 215 -2.85 -2.98 11.47
N LYS A 216 -1.88 -2.74 12.37
CA LYS A 216 -0.87 -3.74 12.76
C LYS A 216 -1.44 -5.07 13.27
N ASP A 217 -2.61 -5.00 13.91
CA ASP A 217 -3.29 -6.17 14.47
C ASP A 217 -4.25 -6.84 13.45
N MET A 218 -4.39 -6.27 12.25
CA MET A 218 -5.31 -6.70 11.20
C MET A 218 -4.65 -7.52 10.09
N ARG A 219 -3.49 -8.14 10.34
CA ARG A 219 -2.68 -8.86 9.32
C ARG A 219 -2.30 -7.95 8.13
N PHE A 220 -2.14 -6.66 8.42
CA PHE A 220 -1.59 -5.67 7.51
C PHE A 220 -0.10 -5.50 7.83
N HIS A 221 0.71 -5.61 6.79
CA HIS A 221 2.17 -5.53 6.88
C HIS A 221 2.65 -4.42 5.96
N GLN A 222 3.70 -3.70 6.37
CA GLN A 222 4.35 -2.74 5.49
C GLN A 222 5.86 -2.88 5.47
N ARG A 223 6.43 -2.76 4.27
CA ARG A 223 7.84 -3.04 3.98
C ARG A 223 8.40 -1.88 3.17
N MET A 224 9.44 -1.25 3.71
CA MET A 224 10.20 -0.27 2.93
C MET A 224 11.14 -0.99 1.98
N TRP A 225 11.18 -0.53 0.75
CA TRP A 225 12.28 -0.76 -0.17
C TRP A 225 13.12 0.50 -0.27
N THR A 226 14.44 0.37 -0.12
CA THR A 226 15.34 1.53 -0.13
C THR A 226 16.70 1.12 -0.68
N LYS A 227 17.33 2.04 -1.40
CA LYS A 227 18.76 1.98 -1.71
C LYS A 227 19.61 2.67 -0.63
N LEU A 228 18.98 3.34 0.34
CA LEU A 228 19.70 4.04 1.39
C LEU A 228 20.33 3.03 2.34
N LEU A 229 21.49 3.43 2.87
CA LEU A 229 22.18 2.71 3.91
C LEU A 229 21.75 3.24 5.27
N ARG A 230 21.67 2.37 6.26
CA ARG A 230 21.46 2.76 7.66
C ARG A 230 22.63 2.23 8.47
N GLY A 231 23.43 3.13 9.06
CA GLY A 231 24.70 2.78 9.67
C GLY A 231 25.68 2.11 8.69
N GLY A 232 25.72 2.57 7.44
CA GLY A 232 26.59 2.02 6.38
C GLY A 232 26.17 0.66 5.82
N LYS A 233 25.02 0.11 6.24
CA LYS A 233 24.53 -1.21 5.78
C LYS A 233 23.24 -1.10 4.97
N PRO A 234 23.02 -1.98 3.97
CA PRO A 234 21.75 -2.08 3.28
C PRO A 234 20.61 -2.39 4.26
N VAL A 235 19.44 -1.80 4.02
CA VAL A 235 18.23 -2.15 4.77
C VAL A 235 17.58 -3.37 4.13
N ALA A 236 17.69 -4.52 4.80
CA ALA A 236 17.11 -5.77 4.30
C ALA A 236 15.56 -5.70 4.32
N VAL A 237 14.93 -6.19 3.25
CA VAL A 237 13.48 -6.35 3.21
C VAL A 237 13.07 -7.53 4.10
N GLY A 238 12.14 -7.29 5.01
CA GLY A 238 11.62 -8.32 5.91
C GLY A 238 12.37 -8.49 7.21
N LEU A 239 13.08 -7.45 7.65
CA LEU A 239 13.46 -7.31 9.06
C LEU A 239 12.22 -7.40 9.97
N PRO A 240 12.40 -7.83 11.24
CA PRO A 240 11.35 -7.77 12.23
C PRO A 240 10.75 -6.35 12.36
N PRO A 241 9.49 -6.25 12.80
CA PRO A 241 8.84 -4.96 13.02
C PRO A 241 9.69 -4.00 13.86
N ARG A 242 9.95 -2.79 13.36
CA ARG A 242 10.79 -1.78 14.03
C ARG A 242 10.55 -0.39 13.44
N HIS A 243 11.07 0.67 14.03
CA HIS A 243 11.10 1.99 13.39
C HIS A 243 12.41 2.16 12.63
N ILE A 244 12.35 2.70 11.41
CA ILE A 244 13.55 3.09 10.65
C ILE A 244 13.29 4.49 10.07
N PRO A 245 14.22 5.44 10.25
CA PRO A 245 14.08 6.76 9.66
C PRO A 245 14.00 6.65 8.13
N LEU A 246 12.94 7.22 7.55
CA LEU A 246 12.73 7.22 6.11
C LEU A 246 13.79 8.06 5.40
N ARG A 247 14.29 9.08 6.09
CA ARG A 247 15.32 10.02 5.63
C ARG A 247 16.10 10.58 6.82
N MET A 248 17.42 10.70 6.68
CA MET A 248 18.29 11.41 7.61
C MET A 248 18.45 12.90 7.21
N GLU A 249 18.82 13.77 8.14
CA GLU A 249 18.95 15.22 7.87
C GLU A 249 19.93 15.57 6.73
N ASP A 250 20.99 14.79 6.61
CA ASP A 250 22.06 14.92 5.60
C ASP A 250 21.73 14.25 4.26
N GLU A 251 20.65 13.45 4.19
CA GLU A 251 20.23 12.79 2.97
C GLU A 251 19.45 13.76 2.06
N ALA A 252 19.75 13.75 0.77
CA ALA A 252 19.01 14.54 -0.22
C ALA A 252 17.52 14.12 -0.27
N ARG A 253 16.65 15.11 -0.51
CA ARG A 253 15.20 14.86 -0.65
C ARG A 253 14.86 13.99 -1.85
N TYR A 254 15.70 14.02 -2.89
CA TYR A 254 15.47 13.35 -4.16
C TYR A 254 16.67 12.46 -4.51
N PRO A 255 16.45 11.24 -5.07
CA PRO A 255 17.53 10.42 -5.59
C PRO A 255 18.29 11.19 -6.68
N GLY A 256 19.60 11.40 -6.50
CA GLY A 256 20.45 12.12 -7.45
C GLY A 256 20.48 13.66 -7.28
N GLY A 257 19.76 14.22 -6.31
CA GLY A 257 19.84 15.65 -5.97
C GLY A 257 21.04 15.94 -5.08
N GLY A 258 21.91 16.88 -5.48
CA GLY A 258 22.93 17.42 -4.59
C GLY A 258 22.34 18.24 -3.45
N VAL A 259 23.17 18.53 -2.43
CA VAL A 259 22.84 19.41 -1.30
C VAL A 259 22.93 20.87 -1.76
N ALA A 260 22.03 21.31 -2.64
CA ALA A 260 21.99 22.67 -3.18
C ALA A 260 20.53 23.18 -3.30
N PRO A 261 20.29 24.50 -3.31
CA PRO A 261 19.05 25.13 -2.84
C PRO A 261 17.85 25.03 -3.79
N ALA A 262 17.88 24.14 -4.78
CA ALA A 262 16.78 23.91 -5.74
C ALA A 262 15.73 22.89 -5.23
N THR A 263 15.69 22.63 -3.92
CA THR A 263 14.81 21.66 -3.23
C THR A 263 13.39 22.17 -2.95
N THR A 264 12.86 23.08 -3.76
CA THR A 264 11.64 23.87 -3.47
C THR A 264 10.34 23.37 -4.13
N LEU A 265 10.27 22.11 -4.59
CA LEU A 265 9.06 21.58 -5.26
C LEU A 265 8.15 20.71 -4.39
N SER A 266 8.49 20.48 -3.11
CA SER A 266 7.56 19.88 -2.15
C SER A 266 7.77 20.53 -0.77
N GLN A 267 6.72 21.06 -0.15
CA GLN A 267 6.80 21.67 1.20
C GLN A 267 6.16 20.81 2.30
N THR A 268 5.78 19.57 1.98
CA THR A 268 5.17 18.66 2.95
C THR A 268 6.14 18.37 4.11
N PRO A 269 5.75 18.59 5.40
CA PRO A 269 6.50 18.11 6.55
C PRO A 269 6.45 16.59 6.52
N LEU A 270 7.59 15.96 6.25
CA LEU A 270 7.72 14.50 6.22
C LEU A 270 7.45 13.94 7.63
N PRO A 271 6.80 12.76 7.77
CA PRO A 271 6.95 11.99 8.99
C PRO A 271 8.45 11.67 9.16
N GLN A 272 9.03 12.07 10.29
CA GLN A 272 10.44 11.88 10.59
C GLN A 272 10.79 10.40 10.85
N GLU A 273 9.78 9.56 11.11
CA GLU A 273 9.92 8.14 11.35
C GLU A 273 8.80 7.33 10.67
N GLY A 274 9.16 6.19 10.10
CA GLY A 274 8.21 5.18 9.64
C GLY A 274 8.34 3.91 10.48
N ARG A 275 7.21 3.33 10.91
CA ARG A 275 7.18 2.02 11.57
C ARG A 275 7.09 0.90 10.54
N TYR A 276 7.72 -0.23 10.83
CA TYR A 276 7.78 -1.42 10.00
C TYR A 276 7.05 -2.51 10.76
N ILE A 277 6.19 -3.27 10.09
CA ILE A 277 5.52 -4.46 10.66
C ILE A 277 5.36 -5.51 9.57
#